data_AF-A0A6I6EPW9-F1
#
_entry.id   AF-A0A6I6EPW9-F1
#
_cell.length_a   1.000
_cell.length_b   1.000
_cell.length_c   1.000
_cell.angle_alpha   90.00
_cell.angle_beta   90.00
_cell.angle_gamma   90.00
#
_symmetry.space_group_name_H-M   'P 1'
#
loop_
_entity.id
_entity.type
_entity.pdbx_description
1 polymer ?
#
loop_
_entity_poly.entity_id
_entity_poly.type
_entity_poly.pdbx_seq_one_letter_code
_entity_poly.pdbx_strand_id
1 'polypeptide(L)' 'MRKIILKGLSLAIILILGGCSSNIKPTLKGFYQSENVNGYFVQMSIRQDDSSFVEYISNREVDSGTYEKAENNI' A
#
# COMPACT_ATOMS: atom_id res chain seq x y z
N MET A 1 3.30 -46.31 -5.83
CA MET A 1 2.21 -45.33 -6.05
C MET A 1 2.09 -44.30 -4.92
N ARG A 2 1.91 -44.69 -3.66
CA ARG A 2 1.79 -43.77 -2.50
C ARG A 2 2.92 -42.72 -2.39
N LYS A 3 4.19 -43.09 -2.63
CA LYS A 3 5.34 -42.17 -2.59
C LYS A 3 5.36 -41.14 -3.73
N ILE A 4 4.81 -41.48 -4.90
CA ILE A 4 4.75 -40.59 -6.07
C ILE A 4 3.63 -39.56 -5.86
N ILE A 5 2.47 -40.02 -5.36
CA ILE A 5 1.34 -39.16 -4.99
C ILE A 5 1.76 -38.14 -3.92
N LEU A 6 2.53 -38.57 -2.90
CA LEU A 6 3.02 -37.67 -1.85
C LEU A 6 3.96 -36.58 -2.39
N LYS A 7 4.85 -36.93 -3.32
CA LYS A 7 5.75 -35.97 -3.98
C LYS A 7 4.99 -34.96 -4.84
N GLY A 8 3.99 -35.43 -5.60
CA GLY A 8 3.13 -34.55 -6.40
C GLY A 8 2.35 -33.57 -5.54
N LEU A 9 1.75 -34.04 -4.43
CA LEU A 9 1.02 -33.20 -3.49
C LEU A 9 1.93 -32.15 -2.83
N SER A 10 3.13 -32.56 -2.41
CA SER A 10 4.12 -31.64 -1.83
C SER A 10 4.55 -30.56 -2.82
N LEU A 11 4.75 -30.90 -4.10
CA LEU A 11 5.11 -29.93 -5.14
C LEU A 11 3.98 -28.94 -5.41
N ALA A 12 2.73 -29.42 -5.46
CA ALA A 12 1.57 -28.55 -5.61
C ALA A 12 1.44 -27.55 -4.45
N ILE A 13 1.67 -27.99 -3.21
CA ILE A 13 1.64 -27.12 -2.03
C ILE A 13 2.73 -26.04 -2.12
N ILE A 14 3.95 -26.41 -2.51
CA ILE A 14 5.06 -25.44 -2.66
C ILE A 14 4.75 -24.40 -3.75
N LEU A 15 4.19 -24.83 -4.88
CA LEU A 15 3.80 -23.92 -5.97
C LEU A 15 2.70 -22.95 -5.57
N ILE A 16 1.69 -23.42 -4.82
CA ILE A 16 0.60 -22.58 -4.32
C ILE A 16 1.13 -21.58 -3.29
N LEU A 17 1.99 -22.03 -2.35
CA LEU A 17 2.58 -21.15 -1.34
C LEU A 17 3.53 -20.10 -1.94
N GLY A 18 4.29 -20.46 -2.99
CA GLY A 18 5.14 -19.50 -3.70
C GLY A 18 4.36 -18.46 -4.50
N GLY A 19 3.23 -18.85 -5.10
CA GLY A 19 2.38 -17.96 -5.91
C GLY A 19 1.54 -16.96 -5.10
N CYS A 20 1.22 -17.26 -3.84
CA CYS A 20 0.48 -16.34 -2.96
C CYS A 20 1.36 -15.21 -2.37
N SER A 21 2.67 -15.23 -2.61
CA SER A 21 3.56 -14.10 -2.30
C SER A 21 3.45 -13.01 -3.38
N SER A 22 2.25 -12.51 -3.60
CA SER A 22 2.07 -11.29 -4.38
C SER A 22 2.60 -10.15 -3.53
N ASN A 23 3.79 -9.64 -3.88
CA ASN A 23 4.39 -8.41 -3.33
C ASN A 23 3.56 -7.19 -3.76
N ILE A 24 2.29 -7.15 -3.36
CA ILE A 24 1.41 -6.02 -3.60
C ILE A 24 1.91 -4.91 -2.68
N LYS A 25 2.70 -3.99 -3.22
CA LYS A 25 3.07 -2.77 -2.50
C LYS A 25 1.76 -2.10 -2.06
N PRO A 26 1.60 -1.77 -0.77
CA PRO A 26 0.38 -1.12 -0.30
C PRO A 26 0.19 0.20 -1.06
N THR A 27 -0.95 0.34 -1.74
CA THR A 27 -1.27 1.57 -2.47
C THR A 27 -1.80 2.62 -1.49
N LEU A 28 -1.20 3.80 -1.48
CA LEU A 28 -1.63 4.92 -0.62
C LEU A 28 -3.07 5.34 -0.96
N LYS A 29 -3.95 5.41 0.04
CA LYS A 29 -5.35 5.84 -0.11
C LYS A 29 -5.93 6.36 1.20
N GLY A 30 -6.89 7.26 1.09
CA GLY A 30 -7.63 7.77 2.24
C GLY A 30 -6.81 8.79 3.03
N PHE A 31 -6.99 8.81 4.35
CA PHE A 31 -6.40 9.82 5.23
C PHE A 31 -5.25 9.26 6.04
N TYR A 32 -4.16 10.02 6.07
CA TYR A 32 -2.99 9.78 6.90
C TYR A 32 -2.82 10.98 7.82
N GLN A 33 -2.46 10.75 9.07
CA GLN A 33 -2.24 11.83 10.03
C GLN A 33 -0.95 11.58 10.81
N SER A 34 -0.16 12.63 11.01
CA SER A 34 0.99 12.58 11.89
C SER A 34 0.55 12.49 13.36
N GLU A 35 1.51 12.19 14.23
CA GLU A 35 1.36 12.49 15.64
C GLU A 35 1.17 14.00 15.86
N ASN A 36 0.59 14.36 17.01
CA ASN A 36 0.52 15.75 17.42
C ASN A 36 1.90 16.21 17.90
N VAL A 37 2.45 17.22 17.25
CA VAL A 37 3.72 17.85 17.62
C VAL A 37 3.44 19.31 17.96
N ASN A 38 3.63 19.68 19.23
CA ASN A 38 3.43 21.04 19.73
C ASN A 38 2.02 21.62 19.45
N GLY A 39 0.98 20.79 19.49
CA GLY A 39 -0.41 21.20 19.19
C GLY A 39 -0.76 21.19 17.71
N TYR A 40 0.20 20.94 16.82
CA TYR A 40 -0.01 20.82 15.38
C TYR A 40 -0.01 19.37 14.95
N PHE A 41 -0.76 19.05 13.90
CA PHE A 41 -0.67 17.78 13.20
C PHE A 41 -0.79 18.02 11.70
N VAL A 42 -0.10 17.19 10.93
CA VAL A 42 -0.19 17.16 9.47
C VAL A 42 -1.17 16.05 9.11
N GLN A 43 -2.07 16.33 8.18
CA GLN A 43 -2.95 15.32 7.58
C GLN A 43 -2.81 15.35 6.07
N MET A 44 -2.76 14.18 5.45
CA MET A 44 -2.78 14.02 4.01
C MET A 44 -4.00 13.20 3.59
N SER A 45 -4.75 13.72 2.62
CA SER A 45 -5.80 12.98 1.92
C SER A 45 -5.27 12.54 0.56
N ILE A 46 -5.34 11.25 0.24
CA ILE A 46 -4.92 10.67 -1.04
C ILE A 46 -6.14 10.10 -1.76
N ARG A 47 -6.48 10.68 -2.91
CA ARG A 47 -7.55 10.26 -3.81
C ARG A 47 -6.97 9.54 -5.03
N GLN A 48 -7.23 8.23 -5.13
CA GLN A 48 -6.71 7.41 -6.23
C GLN A 48 -7.50 7.55 -7.53
N ASP A 49 -8.78 7.90 -7.43
CA ASP A 49 -9.71 8.00 -8.55
C ASP A 49 -9.29 9.07 -9.57
N ASP A 50 -8.66 10.14 -9.09
CA ASP A 50 -8.15 11.23 -9.92
C ASP A 50 -6.68 11.58 -9.65
N SER A 51 -5.97 10.71 -8.92
CA SER A 51 -4.55 10.85 -8.60
C SER A 51 -4.24 12.23 -7.98
N SER A 52 -5.04 12.62 -7.00
CA SER A 52 -4.90 13.91 -6.31
C SER A 52 -4.63 13.76 -4.81
N PHE A 53 -4.04 14.81 -4.24
CA PHE A 53 -3.81 14.90 -2.81
C PHE A 53 -4.23 16.25 -2.26
N VAL A 54 -4.53 16.28 -0.96
CA VAL A 54 -4.72 17.50 -0.18
C VAL A 54 -3.96 17.37 1.13
N GLU A 55 -3.17 18.39 1.47
CA GLU A 55 -2.45 18.52 2.73
C GLU A 55 -3.17 19.50 3.67
N TYR A 56 -3.26 19.12 4.94
CA TYR A 56 -3.80 19.95 6.01
C TYR A 56 -2.79 20.09 7.14
N ILE A 57 -2.75 21.28 7.74
CA ILE A 57 -2.10 21.52 9.04
C ILE A 57 -3.19 21.95 10.01
N SER A 58 -3.39 21.17 11.08
CA SER A 58 -4.42 21.44 12.10
C SER A 58 -5.82 21.68 11.50
N ASN A 59 -6.25 20.79 10.61
CA ASN A 59 -7.52 20.86 9.86
C ASN A 59 -7.66 22.03 8.86
N ARG A 60 -6.63 22.84 8.66
CA ARG A 60 -6.61 23.88 7.63
C ARG A 60 -5.92 23.35 6.39
N GLU A 61 -6.58 23.42 5.23
CA GLU A 61 -5.96 23.11 3.94
C GLU A 61 -4.79 24.07 3.69
N VAL A 62 -3.63 23.51 3.34
CA VAL A 62 -2.40 24.28 3.09
C VAL A 62 -1.81 24.05 1.71
N ASP A 63 -2.02 22.86 1.14
CA ASP A 63 -1.56 22.52 -0.20
C ASP A 63 -2.48 21.48 -0.85
N SER A 64 -2.53 21.47 -2.18
CA SER A 64 -3.24 20.45 -2.95
C SER A 64 -2.66 20.30 -4.35
N GLY A 65 -2.79 19.12 -4.92
CA GLY A 65 -2.27 18.86 -6.25
C GLY A 65 -2.58 17.48 -6.79
N THR A 66 -1.87 17.13 -7.85
CA THR A 66 -1.92 15.80 -8.47
C THR A 66 -0.58 15.11 -8.31
N TYR A 67 -0.59 13.79 -8.36
CA TYR A 67 0.61 12.97 -8.27
C TYR A 67 0.65 11.93 -9.38
N GLU A 68 1.86 11.56 -9.77
CA GLU A 68 2.09 10.43 -10.66
C GLU A 68 2.78 9.30 -9.89
N LYS A 69 2.39 8.06 -10.18
CA LYS A 69 2.99 6.90 -9.52
C LYS A 69 4.36 6.63 -10.14
N ALA A 70 5.43 6.86 -9.37
CA ALA A 70 6.76 6.40 -9.74
C ALA A 70 6.91 4.90 -9.43
N GLU A 71 7.34 4.08 -10.39
CA GLU A 71 7.41 2.62 -10.22
C GLU A 71 8.45 2.16 -9.18
N ASN A 72 9.37 3.04 -8.75
CA ASN A 72 10.51 2.65 -7.93
C ASN A 72 10.70 3.38 -6.59
N ASN A 73 9.83 4.32 -6.19
CA ASN A 73 10.05 5.15 -4.99
C ASN A 73 11.50 5.74 -4.92
N ILE A 74 12.13 5.99 -6.07
CA ILE A 74 13.44 6.65 -6.20
C ILE A 74 13.18 8.11 -6.52
#